data_AF-A0A1G9RY55-F1
#
_entry.id   AF-A0A1G9RY55-F1
#
_cell.length_a   1.000
_cell.length_b   1.000
_cell.length_c   1.000
_cell.angle_alpha   90.00
_cell.angle_beta   90.00
_cell.angle_gamma   90.00
#
_symmetry.space_group_name_H-M   'P 1'
#
loop_
_entity.id
_entity.type
_entity.pdbx_description
1 polymer ?
#
loop_
_entity_poly.entity_id
_entity_poly.type
_entity_poly.pdbx_seq_one_letter_code
_entity_poly.pdbx_strand_id
1 'polypeptide(L)' 'MDRLRFSAPVTAGTRIRTTAELVSVTPRIRGFTEIVFGISVEVENTGKVALTAQVRAFAHVAESDESTV' A
#
# COMPACT_ATOMS: atom_id res chain seq x y z
N MET A 1 4.73 7.06 4.42
CA MET A 1 5.18 6.32 3.23
C MET A 1 6.66 6.15 3.36
N ASP A 2 7.11 4.91 3.45
CA ASP A 2 8.40 4.61 4.08
C ASP A 2 9.52 4.51 3.05
N ARG A 3 9.17 4.05 1.85
CA ARG A 3 10.10 3.94 0.74
C ARG A 3 9.40 4.28 -0.55
N LEU A 4 10.00 5.17 -1.33
CA LEU A 4 9.52 5.56 -2.65
C LEU A 4 10.69 5.51 -3.63
N ARG A 5 10.50 4.84 -4.76
CA ARG A 5 11.49 4.85 -5.83
C ARG A 5 10.80 5.06 -7.17
N PHE A 6 11.27 6.08 -7.89
CA PHE A 6 10.92 6.31 -9.27
C PHE A 6 12.01 5.72 -10.16
N SER A 7 11.62 4.86 -11.09
CA SER A 7 12.54 4.25 -12.07
C SER A 7 12.59 5.06 -13.36
N ALA A 8 11.51 5.79 -13.67
CA ALA A 8 11.40 6.65 -14.84
C ALA A 8 10.31 7.72 -14.60
N PRO A 9 10.40 8.89 -15.26
CA PRO A 9 9.30 9.85 -15.28
C PRO A 9 8.09 9.25 -16.01
N VAL A 10 6.88 9.57 -15.53
CA VAL A 10 5.61 9.19 -16.16
C VAL A 10 4.99 10.42 -16.80
N THR A 11 4.80 10.40 -18.11
CA THR A 11 4.19 11.52 -18.84
C THR A 11 2.72 11.67 -18.46
N ALA A 12 2.24 12.91 -18.36
CA ALA A 12 0.82 13.17 -18.15
C ALA A 12 -0.05 12.52 -19.24
N GLY A 13 -1.20 11.98 -18.84
CA GLY A 13 -2.09 11.22 -19.73
C GLY A 13 -1.67 9.77 -19.97
N THR A 14 -0.53 9.32 -19.42
CA THR A 14 -0.13 7.91 -19.47
C THR A 14 -1.06 7.06 -18.62
N ARG A 15 -1.53 5.95 -19.19
CA ARG A 15 -2.28 4.96 -18.43
C ARG A 15 -1.33 4.07 -17.64
N ILE A 16 -1.64 3.90 -16.36
CA ILE A 16 -0.83 3.13 -15.42
C ILE A 16 -1.64 1.98 -14.82
N ARG A 17 -0.94 0.88 -14.52
CA ARG A 17 -1.45 -0.23 -13.73
C ARG A 17 -0.78 -0.21 -12.37
N THR A 18 -1.59 -0.28 -11.32
CA THR A 18 -1.08 -0.35 -9.95
C THR A 18 -1.37 -1.73 -9.38
N THR A 19 -0.37 -2.35 -8.78
CA THR A 19 -0.51 -3.58 -8.02
C THR A 19 -0.11 -3.29 -6.57
N ALA A 20 -0.95 -3.74 -5.64
CA ALA A 20 -0.67 -3.69 -4.22
C ALA A 20 -0.57 -5.11 -3.67
N GLU A 21 0.53 -5.41 -3.00
CA GLU A 21 0.78 -6.67 -2.34
C GLU A 21 0.82 -6.45 -0.83
N LEU A 22 0.14 -7.31 -0.08
CA LEU A 22 0.23 -7.35 1.37
C LEU A 22 1.54 -8.01 1.76
N VAL A 23 2.54 -7.21 2.16
CA VAL A 23 3.88 -7.70 2.49
C VAL A 23 3.93 -8.26 3.89
N SER A 24 3.31 -7.59 4.86
CA SER A 24 3.23 -8.10 6.22
C SER A 24 2.02 -7.54 6.99
N VAL A 25 1.58 -8.33 7.95
CA VAL A 25 0.64 -7.94 9.01
C VAL A 25 1.28 -8.33 10.33
N THR A 26 1.44 -7.39 11.25
CA THR A 26 2.12 -7.63 12.52
C THR A 26 1.36 -6.96 13.65
N PRO A 27 0.84 -7.73 14.63
CA PRO A 27 0.29 -7.17 15.85
C PRO A 27 1.36 -6.35 16.59
N ARG A 28 0.96 -5.19 17.10
CA ARG A 28 1.78 -4.28 17.89
C ARG A 28 1.12 -4.03 19.24
N ILE A 29 1.88 -3.38 20.12
CA ILE A 29 1.39 -3.00 21.45
C ILE A 29 0.13 -2.13 21.35
N ARG A 30 -0.68 -2.13 22.41
CA ARG A 30 -1.89 -1.29 22.53
C ARG A 30 -2.93 -1.54 21.43
N GLY A 31 -3.10 -2.78 20.99
CA GLY A 31 -4.16 -3.16 20.05
C GLY A 31 -3.94 -2.69 18.60
N PHE A 32 -2.80 -2.09 18.30
CA PHE A 32 -2.48 -1.70 16.92
C PHE A 32 -2.04 -2.92 16.11
N THR A 33 -2.38 -2.91 14.83
CA THR A 33 -1.87 -3.84 13.82
C THR A 33 -1.10 -3.03 12.79
N GLU A 34 0.19 -3.32 12.65
CA GLU A 34 1.00 -2.78 11.57
C GLU A 34 0.75 -3.59 10.30
N ILE A 35 0.48 -2.87 9.21
CA ILE A 35 0.24 -3.45 7.89
C ILE A 35 1.22 -2.80 6.93
N VAL A 36 2.00 -3.61 6.21
CA VAL A 36 2.92 -3.14 5.18
C VAL A 36 2.40 -3.59 3.82
N PHE A 37 2.19 -2.62 2.93
CA PHE A 37 1.88 -2.86 1.53
C PHE A 37 3.08 -2.54 0.66
N GLY A 38 3.39 -3.46 -0.26
CA GLY A 38 4.27 -3.20 -1.40
C GLY A 38 3.42 -2.73 -2.56
N ILE A 39 3.76 -1.58 -3.14
CA ILE A 39 3.07 -1.01 -4.29
C ILE A 39 4.02 -1.03 -5.49
N SER A 40 3.58 -1.55 -6.62
CA SER A 40 4.22 -1.36 -7.92
C SER A 40 3.28 -0.62 -8.87
N VAL A 41 3.84 0.31 -9.62
CA VAL A 41 3.14 1.04 -10.67
C VAL A 41 3.87 0.83 -11.98
N GLU A 42 3.15 0.31 -12.96
CA GLU A 42 3.65 -0.01 -14.29
C GLU A 42 2.97 0.90 -15.32
N VAL A 43 3.73 1.30 -16.35
CA VAL A 43 3.15 1.96 -17.53
C VAL A 43 2.52 0.89 -18.41
N GLU A 44 1.22 1.00 -18.67
CA GLU A 44 0.50 0.02 -19.46
C GLU A 44 1.12 -0.14 -20.87
N ASN A 45 1.06 -1.36 -21.41
CA ASN A 45 1.59 -1.74 -22.72
C ASN A 45 3.12 -1.69 -22.89
N THR A 46 3.87 -1.30 -21.84
CA THR A 46 5.34 -1.29 -21.89
C THR A 46 5.98 -2.33 -20.98
N GLY A 47 5.25 -2.83 -19.97
CA GLY A 47 5.78 -3.70 -18.92
C GLY A 47 6.84 -3.05 -18.04
N LYS A 48 7.05 -1.72 -18.16
CA LYS A 48 8.05 -1.00 -17.38
C LYS A 48 7.45 -0.54 -16.06
N VAL A 49 8.11 -0.93 -14.97
CA VAL A 49 7.83 -0.40 -13.63
C VAL A 49 8.31 1.05 -13.57
N ALA A 50 7.38 1.99 -13.43
CA ALA A 50 7.67 3.41 -13.28
C ALA A 50 7.95 3.77 -11.81
N LEU A 51 7.27 3.12 -10.88
CA LEU A 51 7.37 3.42 -9.47
C LEU A 51 7.22 2.16 -8.62
N THR A 52 7.99 2.09 -7.53
CA THR A 52 7.72 1.18 -6.42
C THR A 52 7.64 1.95 -5.12
N ALA A 53 6.77 1.51 -4.23
CA ALA A 53 6.62 2.11 -2.91
C ALA A 53 6.38 1.05 -1.83
N GLN A 54 6.75 1.39 -0.60
CA GLN A 54 6.29 0.69 0.60
C GLN A 54 5.45 1.65 1.44
N VAL A 55 4.23 1.21 1.73
CA VAL A 55 3.27 1.94 2.54
C VAL A 55 3.05 1.15 3.83
N ARG A 56 3.46 1.74 4.95
CA ARG A 56 3.13 1.24 6.28
C ARG A 56 1.92 1.97 6.81
N ALA A 57 0.94 1.21 7.25
CA ALA A 57 -0.25 1.69 7.92
C ALA A 57 -0.37 1.04 9.30
N PHE A 58 -0.95 1.76 10.25
CA PHE A 58 -1.34 1.21 11.54
C PHE A 58 -2.86 1.22 11.62
N ALA A 59 -3.45 0.05 11.76
CA ALA A 59 -4.86 -0.11 12.03
C ALA A 59 -5.06 -0.33 13.53
N HIS A 60 -6.09 0.29 14.09
CA HIS A 60 -6.60 -0.04 15.42
C HIS A 60 -8.09 -0.28 15.24
N VAL A 61 -8.56 -1.46 15.60
CA VAL A 61 -9.99 -1.73 15.58
C VAL A 61 -10.60 -0.94 16.73
N ALA A 62 -11.47 0.02 16.41
CA ALA A 62 -12.36 0.55 17.43
C ALA A 62 -13.29 -0.59 17.84
N GLU A 63 -13.40 -0.88 19.14
CA GLU A 63 -14.44 -1.78 19.63
C GLU A 63 -15.77 -1.24 19.11
N SER A 64 -16.36 -1.95 18.16
CA SER A 64 -17.77 -1.78 17.84
C SER A 64 -18.54 -2.42 18.99
N ASP A 65 -19.24 -1.59 19.77
CA ASP A 65 -20.23 -2.03 20.75
C ASP A 65 -21.30 -2.85 20.02
N GLU A 66 -21.07 -4.15 19.88
CA GLU A 66 -22.13 -5.11 19.60
C GLU A 66 -22.74 -5.51 20.95
N SER A 67 -23.55 -4.60 21.48
CA SER A 67 -24.55 -4.87 22.50
C SER A 67 -25.87 -4.31 22.02
N THR A 68 -26.85 -5.22 21.84
CA THR A 68 -28.28 -5.10 21.48
C THR A 68 -28.51 -6.01 20.27
N VAL A 69 -29.01 -7.25 20.41
CA VAL A 69 -30.25 -7.71 21.07
C VAL A 69 -30.09 -9.13 21.58
#